data_AF-A0A2W4QGS6-F1
#
_entry.id   AF-A0A2W4QGS6-F1
#
_cell.length_a   1.000
_cell.length_b   1.000
_cell.length_c   1.000
_cell.angle_alpha   90.00
_cell.angle_beta   90.00
_cell.angle_gamma   90.00
#
_symmetry.space_group_name_H-M   'P 1'
#
loop_
_entity.id
_entity.type
_entity.pdbx_description
1 polymer ?
#
loop_
_entity_poly.entity_id
_entity_poly.type
_entity_poly.pdbx_seq_one_letter_code
_entity_poly.pdbx_strand_id
1 'polypeptide(L)'
;MPGYDPPVVDAHAHVFLKDMPLADSAWLVPDYSFTAEDYLAVLDAHGVHFGVIAGISIFGQYNDYMLECLRRHRRLRGTVNVDPPVDRYT
;
A
#
# COMPACT_ATOMS: atom_id res chain seq x y z
N MET A 1 -11.46 -15.02 -28.74
CA MET A 1 -10.24 -15.67 -28.21
C MET A 1 -10.68 -16.51 -27.01
N PRO A 2 -10.61 -17.85 -27.05
CA PRO A 2 -10.84 -18.64 -25.86
C PRO A 2 -9.73 -18.36 -24.83
N GLY A 3 -10.11 -18.10 -23.57
CA GLY A 3 -9.22 -18.27 -22.40
C GLY A 3 -8.31 -17.11 -22.00
N TYR A 4 -8.84 -15.90 -21.79
CA TYR A 4 -8.14 -14.90 -20.98
C TYR A 4 -9.01 -14.54 -19.78
N ASP A 5 -8.65 -15.09 -18.62
CA ASP A 5 -9.23 -14.63 -17.36
C ASP A 5 -8.77 -13.19 -17.12
N PRO A 6 -9.69 -12.27 -16.77
CA PRO A 6 -9.31 -10.89 -16.51
C PRO A 6 -8.35 -10.83 -15.31
N PRO A 7 -7.43 -9.84 -15.27
CA PRO A 7 -6.53 -9.70 -14.16
C PRO A 7 -7.29 -9.47 -12.85
N VAL A 8 -7.05 -10.34 -11.87
CA VAL A 8 -7.53 -10.17 -10.49
C VAL A 8 -6.68 -9.13 -9.77
N VAL A 9 -7.34 -8.12 -9.19
CA VAL A 9 -6.70 -7.03 -8.44
C VAL A 9 -7.25 -7.02 -7.03
N ASP A 10 -6.36 -7.10 -6.05
CA ASP A 10 -6.70 -6.73 -4.68
C ASP A 10 -6.72 -5.20 -4.59
N ALA A 11 -7.91 -4.67 -4.29
CA ALA A 11 -8.19 -3.24 -4.38
C ALA A 11 -7.83 -2.46 -3.12
N HIS A 12 -7.48 -3.12 -2.00
CA HIS A 12 -7.19 -2.42 -0.76
C HIS A 12 -6.35 -3.25 0.22
N ALA A 13 -5.08 -2.89 0.35
CA ALA A 13 -4.19 -3.43 1.37
C ALA A 13 -3.35 -2.34 2.04
N HIS A 14 -2.77 -2.66 3.17
CA HIS A 14 -1.92 -1.76 3.95
C HIS A 14 -0.58 -2.45 4.17
N VAL A 15 0.53 -1.79 3.80
CA VAL A 15 1.89 -2.27 4.09
C VAL A 15 2.61 -1.26 4.96
N PHE A 16 3.38 -1.75 5.92
CA PHE A 16 4.03 -0.92 6.93
C PHE A 16 5.18 -1.65 7.60
N LEU A 17 6.14 -0.87 8.12
CA LEU A 17 7.16 -1.34 9.05
C LEU A 17 6.74 -0.97 10.47
N LYS A 18 7.09 -1.84 11.42
CA LYS A 18 6.85 -1.63 12.85
C LYS A 18 7.35 -0.28 13.35
N ASP A 19 8.51 0.15 12.87
CA ASP A 19 9.21 1.34 13.35
C ASP A 19 8.94 2.60 12.49
N MET A 20 7.85 2.59 11.69
CA MET A 20 7.41 3.77 10.93
C MET A 20 6.90 4.88 11.86
N PRO A 21 7.08 6.16 11.47
CA PRO A 21 6.62 7.29 12.27
C PRO A 21 5.09 7.30 12.36
N LEU A 22 4.58 7.23 13.59
CA LEU A 22 3.15 7.34 13.88
C LEU A 22 2.70 8.80 13.90
N ALA A 23 1.47 9.04 13.47
CA ALA A 23 0.83 10.33 13.65
C ALA A 23 0.41 10.53 15.12
N ASP A 24 0.33 11.79 15.56
CA ASP A 24 -0.15 12.14 16.91
C ASP A 24 -1.58 11.65 17.18
N SER A 25 -2.38 11.45 16.12
CA SER A 25 -3.74 10.93 16.17
C SER A 25 -3.83 9.41 16.03
N ALA A 26 -2.72 8.68 16.07
CA ALA A 26 -2.71 7.23 15.93
C ALA A 26 -3.53 6.56 17.05
N TRP A 27 -4.53 5.77 16.67
CA TRP A 27 -5.39 5.02 17.58
C TRP A 27 -4.92 3.57 17.76
N LEU A 28 -3.91 3.14 17.02
CA LEU A 28 -3.29 1.82 17.08
C LEU A 28 -1.80 1.92 16.76
N VAL A 29 -1.00 1.12 17.47
CA VAL A 29 0.43 0.93 17.22
C VAL A 29 0.68 -0.52 16.82
N PRO A 30 0.99 -0.81 15.55
CA PRO A 30 1.35 -2.16 15.13
C PRO A 30 2.64 -2.63 15.82
N ASP A 31 2.65 -3.87 16.32
CA ASP A 31 3.81 -4.47 16.96
C ASP A 31 4.63 -5.38 16.02
N TYR A 32 4.23 -5.44 14.74
CA TYR A 32 4.85 -6.19 13.65
C TYR A 32 4.98 -5.34 12.39
N SER A 33 5.70 -5.86 11.39
CA SER A 33 5.76 -5.30 10.05
C SER A 33 4.99 -6.19 9.08
N PHE A 34 4.34 -5.59 8.09
CA PHE A 34 3.79 -6.29 6.95
C PHE A 34 4.30 -5.59 5.68
N THR A 35 5.36 -6.15 5.11
CA THR A 35 6.12 -5.52 4.03
C THR A 35 5.45 -5.67 2.67
N ALA A 36 5.93 -4.95 1.65
CA ALA A 36 5.49 -5.16 0.28
C ALA A 36 5.81 -6.58 -0.23
N GLU A 37 6.92 -7.16 0.21
CA GLU A 37 7.31 -8.53 -0.09
C GLU A 37 6.35 -9.55 0.54
N ASP A 38 5.96 -9.34 1.81
CA ASP A 38 4.95 -10.18 2.47
C ASP A 38 3.61 -10.09 1.74
N TYR A 39 3.19 -8.89 1.36
CA TYR A 39 1.97 -8.67 0.62
C TYR A 39 1.99 -9.36 -0.75
N LEU A 40 3.07 -9.20 -1.52
CA LEU A 40 3.24 -9.86 -2.82
C LEU A 40 3.22 -11.39 -2.69
N ALA A 41 3.82 -11.94 -1.63
CA ALA A 41 3.78 -13.38 -1.37
C ALA A 41 2.34 -13.87 -1.11
N VAL A 42 1.52 -13.09 -0.39
CA VAL A 42 0.09 -13.38 -0.20
C VAL A 42 -0.65 -13.33 -1.54
N LEU A 43 -0.43 -12.29 -2.36
CA LEU A 43 -1.05 -12.19 -3.68
C LEU A 43 -0.70 -13.40 -4.56
N ASP A 44 0.57 -13.80 -4.59
CA ASP A 44 1.05 -14.94 -5.36
C ASP A 44 0.45 -16.27 -4.87
N ALA A 45 0.33 -16.46 -3.56
CA ALA A 45 -0.29 -17.64 -2.97
C ALA A 45 -1.79 -17.80 -3.32
N HIS A 46 -2.47 -16.69 -3.62
CA HIS A 46 -3.90 -16.67 -3.94
C HIS A 46 -4.20 -16.42 -5.43
N GLY A 47 -3.18 -16.36 -6.29
CA GLY A 47 -3.36 -16.11 -7.72
C GLY A 47 -3.86 -14.70 -8.04
N VAL A 48 -3.59 -13.72 -7.18
CA VAL A 48 -3.94 -12.31 -7.39
C VAL A 48 -2.80 -11.60 -8.12
N HIS A 49 -3.13 -10.92 -9.21
CA HIS A 49 -2.13 -10.43 -10.16
C HIS A 49 -1.57 -9.06 -9.73
N PHE A 50 -2.41 -8.19 -9.19
CA PHE A 50 -2.08 -6.81 -8.85
C PHE A 50 -2.64 -6.41 -7.48
N GLY A 51 -2.03 -5.40 -6.86
CA GLY A 51 -2.45 -4.89 -5.55
C GLY A 51 -2.47 -3.38 -5.49
N VAL A 52 -3.38 -2.83 -4.67
CA VAL A 52 -3.48 -1.40 -4.37
C VAL A 52 -3.19 -1.17 -2.88
N ILE A 53 -2.06 -0.52 -2.61
CA ILE A 53 -1.67 -0.10 -1.25
C ILE A 53 -2.40 1.20 -0.92
N ALA A 54 -3.20 1.19 0.13
CA ALA A 54 -3.85 2.38 0.67
C ALA A 54 -3.02 3.00 1.80
N GLY A 55 -2.94 4.33 1.80
CA GLY A 55 -2.43 5.09 2.94
C GLY A 55 -3.17 4.71 4.23
N ILE A 56 -2.43 4.66 5.34
CA ILE A 56 -2.96 4.22 6.64
C ILE A 56 -3.06 5.44 7.55
N SER A 57 -4.24 5.69 8.10
CA SER A 57 -4.50 6.89 8.92
C SER A 57 -3.64 6.99 10.19
N ILE A 58 -3.15 5.86 10.73
CA ILE A 58 -2.26 5.85 11.91
C ILE A 58 -0.87 6.43 11.62
N PHE A 59 -0.46 6.51 10.35
CA PHE A 59 0.78 7.16 9.93
C PHE A 59 0.55 8.58 9.38
N GLY A 60 -0.69 9.08 9.46
CA GLY A 60 -1.06 10.40 8.93
C GLY A 60 -0.65 10.50 7.45
N GLN A 61 0.17 11.51 7.15
CA GLN A 61 0.57 11.83 5.77
C GLN A 61 1.96 11.26 5.42
N TYR A 62 2.52 10.41 6.28
CA TYR A 62 3.74 9.69 5.98
C TYR A 62 3.47 8.61 4.92
N ASN A 63 3.82 8.93 3.67
CA ASN A 63 3.61 8.05 2.52
C ASN A 63 4.92 7.46 1.96
N ASP A 64 6.09 7.84 2.50
CA ASP A 64 7.39 7.58 1.88
C ASP A 64 7.67 6.09 1.67
N TYR A 65 7.43 5.27 2.71
CA TYR A 65 7.62 3.82 2.60
C TYR A 65 6.75 3.21 1.50
N MET A 66 5.45 3.55 1.47
CA MET A 66 4.56 3.09 0.41
C MET A 66 5.06 3.55 -0.96
N LEU A 67 5.45 4.81 -1.13
CA LEU A 67 5.94 5.34 -2.40
C LEU A 67 7.22 4.61 -2.86
N GLU A 68 8.11 4.24 -1.96
CA GLU A 68 9.28 3.41 -2.24
C GLU A 68 8.87 2.01 -2.74
N CYS A 69 7.93 1.35 -2.06
CA CYS A 69 7.38 0.07 -2.49
C CYS A 69 6.75 0.14 -3.89
N LEU A 70 5.94 1.18 -4.17
CA LEU A 70 5.31 1.36 -5.48
C LEU A 70 6.32 1.57 -6.61
N ARG A 71 7.45 2.23 -6.33
CA ARG A 71 8.54 2.39 -7.32
C ARG A 71 9.27 1.08 -7.59
N ARG A 72 9.42 0.21 -6.59
CA ARG A 72 10.10 -1.09 -6.72
C ARG A 72 9.25 -2.14 -7.42
N HIS A 73 7.94 -2.14 -7.19
CA HIS A 73 7.06 -3.22 -7.64
C HIS A 73 6.03 -2.73 -8.65
N ARG A 74 6.26 -3.02 -9.94
CA ARG A 74 5.38 -2.60 -11.04
C ARG A 74 3.93 -3.10 -10.92
N ARG A 75 3.71 -4.19 -10.18
CA ARG A 75 2.40 -4.81 -9.89
C ARG A 75 1.56 -4.02 -8.88
N LEU A 76 2.15 -3.04 -8.19
CA LEU A 76 1.49 -2.30 -7.13
C LEU A 76 1.12 -0.88 -7.61
N ARG A 77 -0.05 -0.41 -7.16
CA ARG A 77 -0.49 1.00 -7.21
C ARG A 77 -0.91 1.42 -5.81
N GLY A 78 -1.22 2.70 -5.59
CA GLY A 78 -1.68 3.10 -4.27
C GLY A 78 -2.40 4.44 -4.22
N THR A 79 -2.99 4.68 -3.05
CA THR A 79 -3.62 5.95 -2.66
C THR A 79 -2.84 6.55 -1.49
N VAL A 80 -2.65 7.87 -1.52
CA VAL A 80 -1.92 8.61 -0.48
C VAL A 80 -2.89 9.41 0.38
N ASN A 81 -2.54 9.57 1.66
CA ASN A 81 -3.18 10.58 2.50
C ASN A 81 -2.40 11.89 2.37
N VAL A 82 -3.11 12.97 2.08
CA VAL A 82 -2.54 14.31 1.89
C VAL A 82 -3.45 15.34 2.56
N ASP A 83 -2.86 16.35 3.20
CA ASP A 83 -3.62 17.47 3.73
C ASP A 83 -3.87 18.53 2.66
N PRO A 84 -5.02 19.21 2.68
CA PRO A 84 -5.22 20.40 1.88
C PRO A 84 -4.35 21.57 2.40
N PRO A 85 -3.90 22.49 1.51
CA PRO A 85 -4.07 22.42 0.07
C PRO A 85 -3.09 21.41 -0.55
N VAL A 86 -3.61 20.58 -1.45
CA VAL A 86 -2.81 19.72 -2.33
C VAL A 86 -3.13 20.10 -3.77
N ASP A 87 -2.09 20.32 -4.57
CA ASP A 87 -2.24 20.60 -6.00
C ASP A 87 -1.83 19.38 -6.82
N ARG A 88 -2.41 19.23 -8.01
CA ARG A 88 -2.11 18.09 -8.89
C ARG A 88 -0.75 18.23 -9.59
N TYR A 89 -0.24 19.46 -9.72
CA TYR A 89 0.88 19.83 -10.60
C TYR A 89 2.06 20.49 -9.89
N THR A 90 1.92 20.85 -8.61
CA THR A 90 2.97 21.43 -7.76
C THR A 90 3.06 20.70 -6.44
#